data_AF-A0A914DI16-F1
#
_entry.id   AF-A0A914DI16-F1
#
_cell.length_a   1.000
_cell.length_b   1.000
_cell.length_c   1.000
_cell.angle_alpha   90.00
_cell.angle_beta   90.00
_cell.angle_gamma   90.00
#
_symmetry.space_group_name_H-M   'P 1'
#
loop_
_entity.id
_entity.type
_entity.pdbx_description
1 polymer ?
#
loop_
_entity_poly.entity_id
_entity_poly.type
_entity_poly.pdbx_seq_one_letter_code
_entity_poly.pdbx_strand_id
1 'polypeptide(L)' 'CSDDYWTDDTEVKLKHMDTDYFLATSGQQYSRPISGQYEIVATSSNGYNAAWKAAEGIYMQTRRDDGL' A
#
# COMPACT_ATOMS: atom_id res chain seq x y z
N CYS A 1 -4.17 10.36 9.05
CA CYS A 1 -3.09 10.79 8.14
C CYS A 1 -2.93 12.28 8.39
N SER A 2 -2.01 12.64 9.28
CA SER A 2 -1.83 14.01 9.78
C SER A 2 -0.46 14.58 9.41
N ASP A 3 0.35 13.79 8.71
CA ASP A 3 1.68 14.16 8.25
C ASP A 3 1.66 14.40 6.75
N ASP A 4 2.39 15.42 6.31
CA ASP A 4 2.47 15.82 4.90
C ASP A 4 3.27 14.83 4.04
N TYR A 5 4.05 13.96 4.67
CA TYR A 5 4.94 13.00 4.01
C TYR A 5 4.70 11.58 4.50
N TRP A 6 4.78 10.62 3.58
CA TRP A 6 4.72 9.20 3.89
C TRP A 6 6.08 8.73 4.43
N THR A 7 6.07 8.20 5.65
CA THR A 7 7.22 7.55 6.29
C THR A 7 7.08 6.03 6.26
N ASP A 8 8.19 5.31 6.42
CA ASP A 8 8.20 3.84 6.40
C ASP A 8 7.42 3.21 7.58
N ASP A 9 7.33 3.91 8.70
CA ASP A 9 6.66 3.43 9.89
C ASP A 9 5.13 3.67 9.91
N THR A 10 4.58 4.42 8.95
CA THR A 10 3.16 4.80 8.92
C THR A 10 2.30 3.86 8.08
N GLU A 11 1.10 3.57 8.60
CA GLU A 11 0.08 2.84 7.86
C GLU A 11 -0.56 3.74 6.79
N VAL A 12 -0.69 3.21 5.59
CA VAL A 12 -1.31 3.86 4.43
C VAL A 12 -2.43 3.00 3.84
N LYS A 13 -3.30 3.63 3.06
CA LYS A 13 -4.28 2.96 2.21
C LYS A 13 -4.11 3.47 0.79
N LEU A 14 -3.97 2.55 -0.16
CA LEU A 14 -3.73 2.88 -1.56
C LEU A 14 -5.07 2.83 -2.29
N LYS A 15 -5.57 3.98 -2.74
CA LYS A 15 -6.84 4.11 -3.47
C LYS A 15 -6.57 4.25 -4.97
N HIS A 16 -7.21 3.40 -5.77
CA HIS A 16 -7.16 3.49 -7.23
C HIS A 16 -8.08 4.62 -7.69
N MET A 17 -7.53 5.57 -8.47
CA MET A 17 -8.21 6.83 -8.80
C MET A 17 -9.46 6.65 -9.67
N ASP A 18 -9.41 5.75 -10.66
CA ASP A 18 -10.51 5.62 -11.64
C ASP A 18 -11.68 4.78 -11.12
N THR A 19 -11.41 3.85 -10.19
CA THR A 19 -12.43 2.94 -9.66
C THR A 19 -12.89 3.32 -8.27
N ASP A 20 -12.17 4.22 -7.59
CA ASP A 20 -12.35 4.60 -6.19
C ASP A 20 -12.17 3.46 -5.17
N TYR A 21 -11.58 2.32 -5.56
CA TYR A 21 -11.41 1.16 -4.70
C TYR A 21 -10.02 1.13 -4.07
N PHE A 22 -9.90 0.54 -2.88
CA PHE A 22 -8.65 0.39 -2.14
C PHE A 22 -7.96 -0.94 -2.46
N LEU A 23 -6.62 -0.93 -2.52
CA LEU A 23 -5.80 -2.14 -2.55
C LEU A 23 -5.97 -2.88 -1.22
N ALA A 24 -6.35 -4.15 -1.27
CA ALA A 24 -6.56 -4.96 -0.08
C ALA A 24 -6.23 -6.44 -0.29
N THR A 25 -6.07 -7.16 0.80
CA THR A 25 -6.09 -8.63 0.80
C THR A 25 -7.54 -9.13 0.93
N SER A 26 -7.93 -10.17 0.19
CA SER A 26 -9.28 -10.76 0.32
C SER A 26 -9.40 -11.76 1.48
N GLY A 27 -8.26 -12.20 2.02
CA GLY A 27 -8.17 -13.31 2.97
C GLY A 27 -8.19 -14.70 2.32
N GLN A 28 -8.44 -14.79 1.02
CA GLN A 28 -8.31 -16.05 0.27
C GLN A 28 -6.85 -16.30 -0.10
N GLN A 29 -6.45 -17.56 -0.12
CA GLN A 29 -5.14 -17.99 -0.62
C GLN A 29 -5.30 -18.83 -1.87
N TYR A 30 -4.39 -18.64 -2.82
CA TYR A 30 -4.29 -19.50 -3.98
C TYR A 30 -3.74 -20.87 -3.61
N SER A 31 -4.09 -21.85 -4.45
CA SER A 31 -3.56 -23.21 -4.41
C SER A 31 -2.48 -23.39 -5.48
N ARG A 32 -2.31 -24.61 -6.01
CA ARG A 32 -1.34 -24.87 -7.08
C ARG A 32 -1.65 -23.99 -8.30
N PRO A 33 -0.62 -23.41 -8.96
CA PRO A 33 0.82 -23.60 -8.75
C PRO A 33 1.47 -22.63 -7.73
N ILE A 34 0.74 -21.67 -7.18
CA ILE A 34 1.24 -20.59 -6.30
C ILE A 34 0.70 -20.71 -4.87
N SER A 35 0.77 -21.94 -4.35
CA SER A 35 0.10 -22.29 -3.09
C SER A 35 0.56 -21.40 -1.94
N GLY A 36 -0.38 -20.86 -1.18
CA GLY A 36 -0.12 -20.05 0.01
C GLY A 36 0.00 -18.54 -0.24
N GLN A 37 0.01 -18.09 -1.49
CA GLN A 37 -0.06 -16.66 -1.79
C GLN A 37 -1.48 -16.14 -1.57
N TYR A 38 -1.62 -15.01 -0.87
CA TYR A 38 -2.92 -14.36 -0.69
C TYR A 38 -3.36 -13.62 -1.95
N GLU A 39 -4.65 -13.64 -2.22
CA GLU A 39 -5.26 -12.84 -3.27
C GLU A 39 -5.26 -11.34 -2.87
N ILE A 40 -4.80 -10.51 -3.82
CA ILE A 40 -4.85 -9.05 -3.74
C ILE A 40 -5.97 -8.56 -4.64
N VAL A 41 -6.85 -7.72 -4.08
CA VAL A 41 -8.06 -7.24 -4.74
C VAL A 41 -8.23 -5.74 -4.56
N ALA A 42 -9.09 -5.17 -5.41
CA ALA A 42 -9.67 -3.85 -5.19
C ALA A 42 -10.97 -4.02 -4.38
N THR A 43 -11.15 -3.28 -3.29
CA THR A 43 -12.38 -3.29 -2.48
C THR A 43 -12.88 -1.88 -2.22
N SER A 44 -14.21 -1.71 -2.13
CA SER A 44 -14.81 -0.43 -1.75
C SER A 44 -14.66 -0.12 -0.25
N SER A 45 -14.33 -1.13 0.58
CA SER A 45 -14.15 -0.98 2.02
C SER A 45 -12.74 -0.52 2.38
N ASN A 46 -12.62 0.46 3.27
CA ASN A 46 -11.34 0.92 3.79
C ASN A 46 -10.94 0.19 5.10
N GLY A 47 -11.27 -1.10 5.24
CA GLY A 47 -11.01 -1.88 6.45
C GLY A 47 -9.52 -2.18 6.72
N TYR A 48 -9.25 -2.95 7.77
CA TYR A 48 -7.89 -3.36 8.15
C TYR A 48 -7.16 -4.16 7.06
N ASN A 49 -7.90 -4.93 6.26
CA ASN A 49 -7.34 -5.68 5.14
C ASN A 49 -6.81 -4.79 4.00
N ALA A 50 -7.11 -3.48 4.03
CA ALA A 50 -6.62 -2.46 3.11
C ALA A 50 -5.52 -1.57 3.73
N ALA A 51 -5.12 -1.82 4.99
CA ALA A 51 -4.02 -1.12 5.63
C ALA A 51 -2.69 -1.76 5.21
N TRP A 52 -1.79 -0.95 4.68
CA TRP A 52 -0.46 -1.33 4.24
C TRP A 52 0.58 -0.54 5.00
N LYS A 53 1.75 -1.14 5.21
CA LYS A 53 2.90 -0.47 5.79
C LYS A 53 4.10 -0.75 4.89
N ALA A 54 4.87 0.30 4.59
CA ALA A 54 6.16 0.10 3.96
C ALA A 54 7.07 -0.69 4.92
N ALA A 55 7.89 -1.56 4.38
CA ALA A 55 8.81 -2.38 5.18
C ALA A 55 10.24 -2.03 4.77
N GLU A 56 11.04 -3.04 4.44
CA GLU A 56 12.41 -2.86 3.98
C GLU A 56 12.43 -2.14 2.61
N GLY A 57 13.31 -1.13 2.48
CA GLY A 57 13.44 -0.34 1.27
C GLY A 57 14.72 0.50 1.24
N ILE A 58 15.08 0.96 0.04
CA ILE A 58 16.15 1.93 -0.18
C ILE A 58 15.49 3.23 -0.62
N TYR A 59 15.61 4.28 0.20
CA TYR A 59 15.00 5.58 -0.08
C TYR A 59 16.01 6.50 -0.75
N MET A 60 15.64 7.01 -1.93
CA MET A 60 16.46 7.97 -2.65
C MET A 60 16.29 9.35 -2.02
N GLN A 61 17.39 10.07 -1.84
CA GLN A 61 17.33 11.44 -1.39
C GLN A 61 16.54 12.26 -2.42
N THR A 62 15.58 13.05 -1.94
CA THR A 62 14.90 14.02 -2.79
C THR A 62 15.96 14.98 -3.33
N ARG A 63 15.92 15.33 -4.62
CA ARG A 63 16.68 16.50 -5.06
C ARG A 63 16.25 17.63 -4.14
N ARG A 64 17.17 18.14 -3.34
CA ARG A 64 16.95 19.44 -2.74
C ARG A 64 16.86 20.39 -3.93
N ASP A 65 15.73 21.07 -4.05
CA ASP A 65 15.72 22.36 -4.71
C ASP A 65 16.21 23.37 -3.64
N ASP A 66 17.45 23.21 -3.18
CA ASP A 66 18.17 24.23 -2.47
C ASP A 66 18.55 25.28 -3.52
N GLY A 67 17.61 26.21 -3.76
CA GLY A 67 17.68 27.30 -4.72
C GLY A 67 18.89 28.22 -4.57
N LEU A 68 20.06 27.70 -4.94
CA LEU A 68 21.24 28.42 -5.39
C LEU A 68 21.10 28.71 -6.89
#